data_AF-A0A7M2V7E9-F1
#
_entry.id   AF-A0A7M2V7E9-F1
#
_cell.length_a   1.000
_cell.length_b   1.000
_cell.length_c   1.000
_cell.angle_alpha   90.00
_cell.angle_beta   90.00
_cell.angle_gamma   90.00
#
_symmetry.space_group_name_H-M   'P 1'
#
loop_
_entity.id
_entity.type
_entity.pdbx_description
1 polymer ?
#
loop_
_entity_poly.entity_id
_entity_poly.type
_entity_poly.pdbx_seq_one_letter_code
_entity_poly.pdbx_strand_id
1 'polypeptide(L)'
;MEEFLFLFHSTVGVVQTRKLLQASGVPFRVADIPRTLRGGCGLCIRLQCPPGAEQQWVLPGATQAIYRCEGEAFEQVAVYESSPVKALAPPSGISPVALRLPGLQARPQGSGRRR
;
A
#
# COMPACT_ATOMS: atom_id res chain seq x y z
N MET A 1 -1.83 -16.01 -4.82
CA MET A 1 -1.09 -15.01 -4.01
C MET A 1 0.23 -14.80 -4.71
N GLU A 2 0.55 -13.57 -5.05
CA GLU A 2 1.68 -13.23 -5.91
C GLU A 2 2.72 -12.48 -5.08
N GLU A 3 3.98 -12.60 -5.46
CA GLU A 3 5.04 -11.87 -4.80
C GLU A 3 5.35 -10.59 -5.59
N PHE A 4 5.29 -9.47 -4.89
CA PHE A 4 5.59 -8.15 -5.41
C PHE A 4 6.84 -7.59 -4.76
N LEU A 5 7.65 -6.90 -5.55
CA LEU A 5 8.87 -6.25 -5.15
C LEU A 5 8.73 -4.74 -5.34
N PHE A 6 8.90 -4.01 -4.25
CA PHE A 6 8.83 -2.56 -4.19
C PHE A 6 10.23 -1.98 -4.19
N LEU A 7 10.50 -1.11 -5.16
CA LEU A 7 11.67 -0.25 -5.20
C LEU A 7 11.34 1.14 -4.67
N PHE A 8 12.33 1.78 -4.07
CA PHE A 8 12.19 3.11 -3.47
C PHE A 8 13.30 4.04 -3.94
N HIS A 9 12.94 5.32 -4.08
CA HIS A 9 13.89 6.38 -4.41
C HIS A 9 14.88 6.64 -3.26
N SER A 10 14.48 6.37 -2.02
CA SER A 10 15.29 6.58 -0.83
C SER A 10 15.01 5.55 0.26
N THR A 11 15.95 5.40 1.21
CA THR A 11 15.82 4.55 2.40
C THR A 11 14.65 4.98 3.29
N VAL A 12 14.25 6.26 3.24
CA VAL A 12 13.08 6.77 3.97
C VAL A 12 11.80 6.05 3.51
N GLY A 13 11.64 5.84 2.20
CA GLY A 13 10.50 5.12 1.64
C GLY A 13 10.41 3.67 2.13
N VAL A 14 11.55 2.99 2.24
CA VAL A 14 11.66 1.63 2.79
C VAL A 14 11.20 1.61 4.25
N VAL A 15 11.71 2.53 5.08
CA VAL A 15 11.37 2.59 6.51
C VAL A 15 9.90 2.91 6.73
N GLN A 16 9.33 3.84 5.97
CA GLN A 16 7.91 4.20 6.08
C GLN A 16 7.01 3.04 5.65
N THR A 17 7.27 2.43 4.51
CA THR A 17 6.48 1.30 4.01
C THR A 17 6.57 0.11 4.96
N ARG A 18 7.77 -0.18 5.49
CA ARG A 18 7.96 -1.19 6.53
C ARG A 18 7.07 -0.94 7.73
N LYS A 19 7.02 0.30 8.25
CA LYS A 19 6.17 0.66 9.39
C LYS A 19 4.69 0.44 9.08
N LEU A 20 4.24 0.79 7.87
CA LEU A 20 2.86 0.56 7.43
C LEU A 20 2.52 -0.93 7.38
N LEU A 21 3.36 -1.73 6.73
CA LEU A 21 3.16 -3.18 6.64
C LEU A 21 3.17 -3.85 8.01
N GLN A 22 4.05 -3.41 8.92
CA GLN A 22 4.06 -3.87 10.32
C GLN A 22 2.77 -3.50 11.06
N ALA A 23 2.30 -2.25 10.93
CA ALA A 23 1.07 -1.79 11.57
C ALA A 23 -0.17 -2.55 11.07
N SER A 24 -0.17 -2.95 9.80
CA SER A 24 -1.24 -3.73 9.18
C SER A 24 -1.10 -5.24 9.38
N GLY A 25 -0.04 -5.72 10.03
CA GLY A 25 0.20 -7.15 10.26
C GLY A 25 0.47 -7.95 8.97
N VAL A 26 0.93 -7.28 7.91
CA VAL A 26 1.18 -7.91 6.61
C VAL A 26 2.57 -8.55 6.63
N PRO A 27 2.73 -9.81 6.18
CA PRO A 27 4.05 -10.41 6.05
C PRO A 27 4.84 -9.78 4.91
N PHE A 28 6.04 -9.29 5.21
CA PHE A 28 6.96 -8.71 4.23
C PHE A 28 8.40 -9.11 4.53
N ARG A 29 9.28 -8.97 3.53
CA ARG A 29 10.73 -9.13 3.67
C ARG A 29 11.44 -7.91 3.11
N VAL A 30 12.47 -7.46 3.80
CA VAL A 30 13.41 -6.45 3.26
C VAL A 30 14.61 -7.20 2.70
N ALA A 31 15.02 -6.87 1.48
CA ALA A 31 16.17 -7.48 0.82
C ALA A 31 16.91 -6.44 -0.03
N ASP A 32 18.16 -6.74 -0.40
CA ASP A 32 18.88 -5.96 -1.39
C ASP A 32 18.22 -6.06 -2.77
N ILE A 33 18.38 -5.01 -3.57
CA ILE A 33 17.83 -4.97 -4.93
C ILE A 33 18.52 -6.04 -5.80
N PRO A 34 17.76 -6.88 -6.53
CA PRO A 34 18.32 -7.81 -7.49
C PRO A 34 19.24 -7.10 -8.49
N ARG A 35 20.38 -7.70 -8.87
CA ARG A 35 21.34 -7.08 -9.81
C ARG A 35 20.75 -6.72 -11.18
N THR A 36 19.67 -7.41 -11.57
CA THR A 36 18.90 -7.15 -12.80
C THR A 36 18.07 -5.87 -12.72
N LEU A 37 17.73 -5.42 -11.51
CA LEU A 37 16.98 -4.20 -11.26
C LEU A 37 17.90 -3.08 -10.73
N ARG A 38 17.46 -1.84 -10.89
CA ARG A 38 18.13 -0.65 -10.35
C ARG A 38 17.09 0.19 -9.62
N GLY A 39 17.34 0.45 -8.34
CA GLY A 39 16.53 1.36 -7.53
C GLY A 39 17.41 2.36 -6.80
N GLY A 40 16.82 3.49 -6.40
CA GLY A 40 17.56 4.63 -5.89
C GLY A 40 18.37 4.35 -4.61
N CYS A 41 17.86 3.50 -3.72
CA CYS A 41 18.43 3.29 -2.38
C CYS A 41 19.12 1.95 -2.12
N GLY A 42 19.22 1.07 -3.12
CA GLY A 42 19.87 -0.25 -2.95
C GLY A 42 19.02 -1.30 -2.21
N LEU A 43 17.91 -0.91 -1.57
CA LEU A 43 17.01 -1.80 -0.83
C LEU A 43 15.64 -1.94 -1.51
N CYS A 44 15.01 -3.10 -1.32
CA CYS A 44 13.65 -3.41 -1.77
C CYS A 44 12.82 -4.08 -0.67
N ILE A 45 11.50 -3.99 -0.80
CA ILE A 45 10.57 -4.74 0.04
C ILE A 45 9.84 -5.75 -0.82
N ARG A 46 9.87 -7.02 -0.41
CA ARG A 46 9.10 -8.11 -1.00
C ARG A 46 7.87 -8.36 -0.14
N LEU A 47 6.72 -8.43 -0.80
CA LEU A 47 5.39 -8.54 -0.23
C LEU A 47 4.66 -9.67 -0.96
N GLN A 48 3.97 -10.54 -0.24
CA GLN A 48 3.00 -11.46 -0.86
C GLN A 48 1.59 -10.91 -0.67
N CYS A 49 0.91 -10.59 -1.76
CA CYS A 49 -0.47 -10.12 -1.72
C CYS A 49 -1.24 -10.58 -2.97
N PRO A 50 -2.59 -10.53 -2.96
CA PRO A 50 -3.35 -10.67 -4.19
C PRO A 50 -3.10 -9.47 -5.13
N PRO A 51 -3.21 -9.66 -6.45
CA PRO A 51 -3.05 -8.57 -7.42
C PRO A 51 -4.06 -7.45 -7.15
N GLY A 52 -3.61 -6.21 -7.27
CA GLY A 52 -4.34 -5.00 -6.91
C GLY A 52 -4.17 -4.57 -5.45
N ALA A 53 -3.83 -5.47 -4.53
CA ALA A 53 -3.63 -5.12 -3.13
C ALA A 53 -2.24 -4.51 -2.86
N GLU A 54 -1.28 -4.65 -3.78
CA GLU A 54 0.03 -4.01 -3.74
C GLU A 54 -0.09 -2.48 -3.81
N GLN A 55 -1.10 -1.97 -4.53
CA GLN A 55 -1.29 -0.55 -4.81
C GLN A 55 -1.58 0.28 -3.55
N GLN A 56 -2.18 -0.33 -2.52
CA GLN A 56 -2.47 0.38 -1.26
C GLN A 56 -1.21 0.69 -0.43
N TRP A 57 -0.10 0.00 -0.70
CA TRP A 57 1.17 0.18 0.01
C TRP A 57 2.11 1.16 -0.69
N VAL A 58 1.67 1.71 -1.82
CA VAL A 58 2.44 2.70 -2.58
C VAL A 58 2.48 4.01 -1.82
N LEU A 59 3.70 4.52 -1.60
CA LEU A 59 3.93 5.82 -0.99
C LEU A 59 4.28 6.84 -2.09
N PRO A 60 3.41 7.82 -2.36
CA PRO A 60 3.67 8.85 -3.37
C PRO A 60 4.96 9.61 -3.08
N GLY A 61 5.84 9.74 -4.07
CA GLY A 61 7.13 10.40 -3.95
C GLY A 61 8.22 9.58 -3.24
N ALA A 62 7.91 8.40 -2.70
CA ALA A 62 8.89 7.52 -2.05
C ALA A 62 9.05 6.19 -2.79
N THR A 63 7.95 5.55 -3.18
CA THR A 63 7.95 4.37 -4.04
C THR A 63 8.41 4.78 -5.44
N GLN A 64 9.34 4.03 -6.00
CA GLN A 64 9.91 4.24 -7.33
C GLN A 64 9.26 3.32 -8.37
N ALA A 65 9.10 2.04 -8.04
CA ALA A 65 8.53 1.07 -8.97
C ALA A 65 8.04 -0.15 -8.22
N ILE A 66 7.10 -0.86 -8.83
CA ILE A 66 6.59 -2.15 -8.36
C ILE A 66 6.84 -3.17 -9.46
N TYR A 67 7.41 -4.29 -9.06
CA TYR A 67 7.62 -5.45 -9.93
C TYR A 67 6.86 -6.64 -9.37
N ARG A 68 6.29 -7.45 -10.24
CA ARG A 68 5.73 -8.76 -9.93
C ARG A 68 6.82 -9.81 -10.17
N CYS A 69 7.06 -10.66 -9.19
CA CYS A 69 7.99 -11.77 -9.30
C CYS A 69 7.30 -12.96 -9.95
N GLU A 70 7.67 -13.29 -11.19
CA GLU A 70 7.24 -14.49 -11.92
C GLU A 70 8.43 -15.46 -11.99
N GLY A 71 8.61 -16.25 -10.93
CA GLY A 71 9.76 -17.15 -10.79
C GLY A 71 11.08 -16.39 -10.67
N GLU A 72 11.89 -16.41 -11.74
CA GLU A 72 13.16 -15.68 -11.83
C GLU A 72 13.04 -14.34 -12.59
N ALA A 73 11.88 -14.08 -13.20
CA ALA A 73 11.61 -12.85 -13.93
C ALA A 73 10.93 -11.80 -13.04
N PHE A 74 11.21 -10.53 -13.32
CA PHE A 74 10.57 -9.38 -12.68
C PHE A 74 9.76 -8.62 -13.72
N GLU A 75 8.45 -8.75 -13.69
CA GLU A 75 7.55 -8.01 -14.57
C GLU A 75 7.25 -6.64 -13.96
N GLN A 76 7.49 -5.57 -14.70
CA GLN A 76 7.22 -4.22 -14.20
C GLN A 76 5.72 -3.95 -14.20
N VAL A 77 5.15 -3.73 -13.02
CA VAL A 77 3.71 -3.45 -12.85
C VAL A 77 3.45 -1.94 -12.89
N ALA A 78 4.29 -1.16 -12.22
CA ALA A 78 4.13 0.28 -12.13
C ALA A 78 5.47 0.99 -11.89
N VAL A 79 5.58 2.23 -12.36
CA VAL A 79 6.71 3.13 -12.12
C VAL A 79 6.19 4.50 -11.69
N TYR A 80 6.86 5.10 -10.72
CA TYR A 80 6.52 6.36 -10.10
C TYR A 80 7.74 7.26 -10.10
N GLU A 81 7.57 8.48 -10.60
CA GLU A 81 8.63 9.49 -10.58
C GLU A 81 8.78 10.08 -9.17
N SER A 82 10.00 10.50 -8.81
CA SER A 82 10.31 11.19 -7.55
C SER A 82 9.79 12.65 -7.53
N SER A 83 8.79 12.96 -8.33
CA SER A 83 8.37 14.34 -8.58
C SER A 83 7.93 15.02 -7.28
N PRO A 84 8.42 16.24 -6.97
CA PRO A 84 8.01 16.96 -5.79
C PRO A 84 6.55 17.38 -5.97
N VAL A 85 5.65 16.66 -5.31
CA VAL A 85 4.24 16.99 -5.10
C VAL A 85 3.53 17.66 -6.31
N LYS A 86 3.05 16.83 -7.23
CA LYS A 86 1.76 17.12 -7.85
C LYS A 86 0.87 15.93 -7.58
N ALA A 87 -0.05 16.09 -6.65
CA ALA A 87 -1.12 15.15 -6.37
C ALA A 87 -1.80 14.78 -7.69
N LEU A 88 -1.42 13.64 -8.27
CA LEU A 88 -2.13 13.03 -9.37
C LEU A 88 -2.93 11.88 -8.75
N ALA A 89 -4.24 12.03 -8.89
CA ALA A 89 -5.35 11.25 -8.35
C ALA A 89 -5.06 9.81 -7.88
N PRO A 90 -5.77 9.33 -6.83
CA PRO A 90 -5.81 7.90 -6.55
C PRO A 90 -6.28 7.15 -7.80
N PRO A 91 -5.82 5.91 -8.06
CA PRO A 91 -6.43 5.10 -9.09
C PRO A 91 -7.91 4.94 -8.74
N SER A 92 -8.77 5.55 -9.55
CA SER A 92 -10.22 5.36 -9.55
C SER A 92 -10.49 3.88 -9.77
N GLY A 93 -10.56 3.10 -8.69
CA GLY A 93 -10.69 1.65 -8.80
C GLY A 93 -10.88 0.88 -7.50
N ILE A 94 -10.65 1.48 -6.32
CA ILE A 94 -10.99 0.83 -5.06
C ILE A 94 -12.33 1.38 -4.58
N SER A 95 -13.38 0.67 -4.97
CA SER A 95 -14.74 0.87 -4.45
C SER A 95 -14.72 0.78 -2.92
N PRO A 96 -15.27 1.75 -2.17
CA PRO A 96 -15.38 1.67 -0.72
C PRO A 96 -16.54 0.73 -0.35
N VAL A 97 -16.45 -0.53 -0.74
CA VAL A 97 -17.36 -1.58 -0.27
C VAL A 97 -16.64 -2.31 0.85
N ALA A 98 -16.86 -1.82 2.07
CA ALA A 98 -17.14 -2.63 3.27
C ALA A 98 -16.77 -1.86 4.55
N LEU A 99 -17.62 -0.91 4.95
CA LEU A 99 -17.98 -0.81 6.37
C LEU A 99 -19.40 -0.28 6.52
N ARG A 100 -20.34 -1.05 5.97
CA ARG A 100 -21.75 -0.95 6.34
C ARG A 100 -21.87 -1.57 7.73
N LEU A 101 -21.77 -0.75 8.77
CA LEU A 101 -22.25 -1.08 10.12
C LEU A 101 -23.78 -1.09 10.08
N PRO A 102 -24.46 -2.24 10.30
CA PRO A 102 -25.87 -2.24 10.61
C PRO A 102 -26.04 -2.39 12.12
N GLY A 103 -26.61 -1.38 12.78
CA GLY A 103 -27.21 -1.61 14.08
C GLY A 103 -26.81 -0.64 15.17
N LEU A 104 -27.21 0.62 15.04
CA LEU A 104 -27.68 1.36 16.21
C LEU A 104 -29.17 1.64 15.97
N GLN A 105 -30.01 0.69 16.40
CA GLN A 105 -31.45 0.92 16.46
C GLN A 105 -31.72 2.07 17.42
N ALA A 106 -32.42 3.07 16.90
CA ALA A 106 -33.08 4.11 17.67
C ALA A 106 -33.96 3.46 18.75
N ARG A 107 -33.75 3.84 20.02
CA ARG A 107 -34.76 3.69 21.05
C ARG A 107 -35.57 4.98 21.12
N PRO A 108 -36.87 4.98 20.79
CA PRO A 108 -37.77 6.04 21.23
C PRO A 108 -38.42 5.62 22.56
N GLN A 109 -38.41 6.50 23.57
CA GLN A 109 -39.54 6.78 24.48
C GLN A 109 -39.11 7.44 25.78
N GLY A 110 -39.96 8.38 26.23
CA GLY A 110 -40.06 8.87 27.62
C GLY A 110 -39.79 10.36 27.73
N SER A 111 -40.70 11.25 27.31
CA SER A 111 -41.85 11.72 28.11
C SER A 111 -41.45 12.16 29.52
N GLY A 112 -41.43 13.47 29.76
CA GLY A 112 -41.11 14.07 31.06
C GLY A 112 -41.49 15.55 31.12
N ARG A 113 -42.79 15.82 30.99
CA ARG A 113 -43.43 17.12 31.25
C ARG A 113 -43.11 17.64 32.66
N ARG A 114 -42.89 18.96 32.74
CA ARG A 114 -43.38 19.91 33.76
C ARG A 114 -43.31 19.47 35.23
N ARG A 115 -42.52 20.17 36.03
CA ARG A 115 -43.00 21.25 36.91
C ARG A 115 -41.83 22.05 37.47
#